data_AF-A0A954HEI2-F1
#
_entry.id   AF-A0A954HEI2-F1
#
_cell.length_a   1.000
_cell.length_b   1.000
_cell.length_c   1.000
_cell.angle_alpha   90.00
_cell.angle_beta   90.00
_cell.angle_gamma   90.00
#
_symmetry.space_group_name_H-M   'P 1'
#
loop_
_entity.id
_entity.type
_entity.pdbx_description
1 polymer ?
#
loop_
_entity_poly.entity_id
_entity_poly.type
_entity_poly.pdbx_seq_one_letter_code
_entity_poly.pdbx_strand_id
1 'polypeptide(L)'
;MRTSALLLLALTLNGISPVPNWCRADVVLRLDERLLAHRPNRMVWDASQRRLLSVDSANQLLTVHQEPTATSNWDRTAWQIPGEPVDICEESNGSSRFWVADSTGKQVRCIDLGKSSPRIVRSLPLAGTPSRVVSNGEVLAIAQQWQRRVSLVSIQKGDSASLVEVPLKFSPGEMLLTLDGTTLIVADAFQGKFAVIDVGALMVVSTPEVTIHNIGGLAWGNDTELLVTCQKLHPYSTTASNIAGGLVVENLLLTLQFDSEQGTLEVRHEKELGVPSQGAADPVGIAVNANGELFIAAAGVDHLLQLTAQHEVYGRLEIGRHPTQVIADREHHRCFVLESFTPAIRVVDTRSGVTQTQLEFGPAAEKSPAQRGEELFLDARSSQFQWMSCQSCHSRAHTNGRLADTFGDGTEGAPKQVPSLLGTRDNNPWAWNGSMQTLHGQVTKSFHSTMHSPDTSARDVMDVVAYLHSLAPAPPLQVDDEKLISQGQRIFNDRGCQRCHIPPLTFTSDLTYDVGL
;
A
#
# COMPACT_ATOMS: atom_id res chain seq x y z
N MET A 1 -25.09 65.71 -44.39
CA MET A 1 -25.73 66.94 -43.86
C MET A 1 -25.51 66.98 -42.35
N ARG A 2 -25.11 68.13 -41.79
CA ARG A 2 -24.89 68.42 -40.35
C ARG A 2 -23.76 67.60 -39.66
N THR A 3 -22.54 68.11 -39.48
CA THR A 3 -22.04 69.04 -38.40
C THR A 3 -22.17 68.45 -37.00
N SER A 4 -21.15 68.30 -36.13
CA SER A 4 -19.68 68.53 -36.18
C SER A 4 -19.03 67.62 -35.10
N ALA A 5 -17.72 67.55 -34.77
CA ALA A 5 -16.51 68.33 -35.12
C ALA A 5 -15.23 67.42 -35.03
N LEU A 6 -14.03 68.01 -34.98
CA LEU A 6 -12.77 67.35 -34.58
C LEU A 6 -12.31 67.88 -33.21
N LEU A 7 -11.68 67.03 -32.40
CA LEU A 7 -10.37 67.36 -31.80
C LEU A 7 -9.57 66.09 -31.46
N LEU A 8 -8.30 66.03 -31.85
CA LEU A 8 -7.33 65.07 -31.30
C LEU A 8 -6.85 65.56 -29.94
N LEU A 9 -6.52 64.63 -29.04
CA LEU A 9 -5.23 64.68 -28.36
C LEU A 9 -4.77 63.26 -27.97
N ALA A 10 -3.56 62.88 -28.37
CA ALA A 10 -2.91 61.68 -27.89
C ALA A 10 -1.99 62.06 -26.71
N LEU A 11 -2.04 61.29 -25.62
CA LEU A 11 -1.00 61.29 -24.59
C LEU A 11 -0.88 59.87 -24.02
N THR A 12 0.34 59.34 -24.12
CA THR A 12 0.72 58.01 -23.62
C THR A 12 1.28 58.11 -22.20
N LEU A 13 0.80 57.26 -21.29
CA LEU A 13 1.61 56.30 -20.49
C LEU A 13 0.90 55.83 -19.20
N ASN A 14 1.04 54.53 -18.93
CA ASN A 14 0.99 53.84 -17.63
C ASN A 14 -0.29 53.95 -16.76
N GLY A 15 -1.04 52.84 -16.72
CA GLY A 15 -2.08 52.56 -15.71
C GLY A 15 -2.69 51.17 -15.94
N ILE A 16 -2.46 50.22 -15.03
CA ILE A 16 -2.92 48.82 -15.15
C ILE A 16 -4.27 48.62 -14.45
N SER A 17 -5.14 47.82 -15.09
CA SER A 17 -6.42 47.27 -14.59
C SER A 17 -7.62 48.22 -14.43
N PRO A 18 -8.88 47.69 -14.41
CA PRO A 18 -9.29 46.28 -14.50
C PRO A 18 -10.21 45.93 -15.69
N VAL A 19 -10.23 44.65 -16.07
CA VAL A 19 -11.18 44.06 -17.05
C VAL A 19 -12.40 43.44 -16.29
N PRO A 20 -13.64 43.45 -16.83
CA PRO A 20 -14.84 43.13 -16.05
C PRO A 20 -15.00 41.66 -15.60
N ASN A 21 -15.66 41.48 -14.45
CA ASN A 21 -15.93 40.19 -13.81
C ASN A 21 -16.88 39.27 -14.60
N TRP A 22 -16.32 38.32 -15.36
CA TRP A 22 -17.05 37.09 -15.76
C TRP A 22 -16.19 35.81 -15.72
N CYS A 23 -15.01 35.85 -15.07
CA CYS A 23 -14.29 34.66 -14.59
C CYS A 23 -14.46 34.50 -13.08
N ARG A 24 -15.67 34.10 -12.63
CA ARG A 24 -15.91 33.50 -11.31
C ARG A 24 -17.04 32.47 -11.39
N ALA A 25 -16.68 31.31 -11.91
CA ALA A 25 -17.42 30.07 -11.71
C ALA A 25 -16.40 28.98 -11.41
N ASP A 26 -15.62 29.19 -10.34
CA ASP A 26 -14.82 28.14 -9.71
C ASP A 26 -15.78 27.09 -9.15
N VAL A 27 -16.22 26.16 -10.01
CA VAL A 27 -16.73 24.86 -9.57
C VAL A 27 -15.52 24.02 -9.15
N VAL A 28 -14.84 24.50 -8.10
CA VAL A 28 -14.24 23.60 -7.14
C VAL A 28 -15.39 22.75 -6.65
N LEU A 29 -15.42 21.49 -7.08
CA LEU A 29 -16.16 20.47 -6.35
C LEU A 29 -15.53 20.44 -4.96
N ARG A 30 -16.12 21.23 -4.05
CA ARG A 30 -15.90 21.08 -2.62
C ARG A 30 -16.47 19.71 -2.26
N LEU A 31 -15.64 18.69 -2.41
CA LEU A 31 -15.53 17.66 -1.40
C LEU A 31 -15.16 18.39 -0.10
N ASP A 32 -16.21 18.93 0.51
CA ASP A 32 -16.55 18.74 1.91
C ASP A 32 -15.34 18.74 2.84
N GLU A 33 -15.23 19.77 3.71
CA GLU A 33 -14.26 19.87 4.81
C GLU A 33 -14.56 18.81 5.88
N ARG A 34 -14.55 17.55 5.45
CA ARG A 34 -14.60 16.39 6.30
C ARG A 34 -13.37 16.44 7.18
N LEU A 35 -13.59 16.12 8.44
CA LEU A 35 -12.56 15.58 9.32
C LEU A 35 -11.89 14.44 8.54
N LEU A 36 -10.73 14.71 7.92
CA LEU A 36 -9.95 13.69 7.24
C LEU A 36 -9.61 12.67 8.32
N ALA A 37 -10.14 11.46 8.17
CA ALA A 37 -9.83 10.41 9.11
C ALA A 37 -8.31 10.22 9.08
N HIS A 38 -7.65 10.47 10.20
CA HIS A 38 -6.25 10.18 10.38
C HIS A 38 -6.06 8.67 10.13
N ARG A 39 -5.51 8.26 8.98
CA ARG A 39 -5.09 6.88 8.73
C ARG A 39 -3.57 6.89 8.63
N PRO A 40 -2.84 6.44 9.66
CA PRO A 40 -1.40 6.34 9.60
C PRO A 40 -0.96 5.40 8.45
N ASN A 41 -0.04 5.89 7.62
CA ASN A 41 0.43 5.24 6.40
C ASN A 41 1.81 4.57 6.57
N ARG A 42 2.72 5.23 7.28
CA ARG A 42 4.06 4.72 7.62
C ARG A 42 4.66 5.50 8.79
N MET A 43 5.46 4.82 9.60
CA MET A 43 6.32 5.39 10.64
C MET A 43 7.81 5.04 10.44
N VAL A 44 8.69 5.85 11.02
CA VAL A 44 10.15 5.65 11.08
C VAL A 44 10.67 6.01 12.47
N TRP A 45 11.75 5.37 12.91
CA TRP A 45 12.40 5.58 14.20
C TRP A 45 13.74 6.29 14.05
N ASP A 46 13.78 7.55 14.44
CA ASP A 46 15.01 8.34 14.55
C ASP A 46 15.70 7.98 15.86
N ALA A 47 16.64 7.04 15.75
CA ALA A 47 17.44 6.57 16.87
C ALA A 47 18.32 7.68 17.48
N SER A 48 18.77 8.66 16.68
CA SER A 48 19.65 9.73 17.14
C SER A 48 18.97 10.71 18.10
N GLN A 49 17.69 10.99 17.84
CA GLN A 49 16.85 11.87 18.66
C GLN A 49 15.84 11.11 19.53
N ARG A 50 15.90 9.76 19.51
CA ARG A 50 15.01 8.83 20.23
C ARG A 50 13.53 9.16 20.08
N ARG A 51 13.09 9.30 18.83
CA ARG A 51 11.73 9.71 18.48
C ARG A 51 11.15 8.89 17.33
N LEU A 52 9.83 8.75 17.35
CA LEU A 52 9.06 8.25 16.21
C LEU A 52 8.60 9.41 15.35
N LEU A 53 8.53 9.16 14.06
CA LEU A 53 7.85 10.00 13.08
C LEU A 53 6.83 9.15 12.34
N SER A 54 5.68 9.70 12.01
CA SER A 54 4.69 9.02 11.17
C SER A 54 3.91 9.99 10.32
N VAL A 55 3.51 9.56 9.12
CA VAL A 55 2.64 10.32 8.21
C VAL A 55 1.27 9.66 8.06
N ASP A 56 0.23 10.45 7.78
CA ASP A 56 -1.15 9.96 7.64
C ASP A 56 -1.94 10.57 6.45
N SER A 57 -3.10 10.00 6.16
CA SER A 57 -4.05 10.47 5.13
C SER A 57 -4.75 11.80 5.44
N ALA A 58 -4.50 12.41 6.61
CA ALA A 58 -4.96 13.76 6.96
C ALA A 58 -3.83 14.79 6.77
N ASN A 59 -2.81 14.42 6.00
CA ASN A 59 -1.63 15.21 5.66
C ASN A 59 -0.86 15.68 6.92
N GLN A 60 -0.94 14.90 7.99
CA GLN A 60 -0.21 15.11 9.22
C GLN A 60 1.16 14.44 9.14
N LEU A 61 2.16 15.10 9.71
CA LEU A 61 3.40 14.50 10.20
C LEU A 61 3.34 14.53 11.73
N LEU A 62 3.19 13.36 12.35
CA LEU A 62 3.25 13.19 13.80
C LEU A 62 4.70 12.93 14.20
N THR A 63 5.23 13.71 15.13
CA THR A 63 6.52 13.44 15.80
C THR A 63 6.27 13.11 17.26
N VAL A 64 6.75 11.96 17.74
CA VAL A 64 6.60 11.51 19.13
C VAL A 64 7.98 11.32 19.76
N HIS A 65 8.31 12.18 20.73
CA HIS A 65 9.54 12.13 21.49
C HIS A 65 9.35 11.37 22.80
N GLN A 66 10.32 10.53 23.18
CA GLN A 66 10.36 9.97 24.53
C GLN A 66 11.06 10.94 25.49
N GLU A 67 10.48 11.22 26.66
CA GLU A 67 11.21 11.93 27.72
C GLU A 67 12.42 11.08 28.20
N PRO A 68 13.65 11.64 28.29
CA PRO A 68 14.84 10.88 28.67
C PRO A 68 14.78 10.21 30.05
N THR A 69 13.92 10.71 30.95
CA THR A 69 13.79 10.25 32.34
C THR A 69 12.53 9.44 32.62
N ALA A 70 11.66 9.20 31.63
CA ALA A 70 10.40 8.50 31.81
C ALA A 70 10.24 7.33 30.84
N THR A 71 9.80 6.18 31.36
CA THR A 71 9.47 4.99 30.56
C THR A 71 8.10 5.10 29.88
N SER A 72 7.22 5.99 30.37
CA SER A 72 5.81 6.10 29.96
C SER A 72 5.39 7.46 29.39
N ASN A 73 6.18 8.52 29.54
CA ASN A 73 5.83 9.85 29.04
C ASN A 73 6.34 10.04 27.61
N TRP A 74 5.43 10.49 26.75
CA TRP A 74 5.66 10.70 25.34
C TRP A 74 5.11 12.05 24.91
N ASP A 75 6.00 12.95 24.50
CA ASP A 75 5.61 14.25 23.95
C ASP A 75 5.27 14.08 22.47
N ARG A 76 4.02 14.38 22.11
CA ARG A 76 3.56 14.38 20.72
C ARG A 76 3.49 15.79 20.16
N THR A 77 3.92 15.97 18.93
CA THR A 77 3.69 17.19 18.15
C THR A 77 3.20 16.82 16.76
N ALA A 78 2.06 17.37 16.37
CA ALA A 78 1.45 17.15 15.07
C ALA A 78 1.70 18.37 14.18
N TRP A 79 2.18 18.12 12.96
CA TRP A 79 2.48 19.14 11.97
C TRP A 79 1.64 18.89 10.73
N GLN A 80 1.15 19.93 10.08
CA GLN A 80 0.50 19.82 8.78
C GLN A 80 1.55 19.96 7.67
N ILE A 81 1.56 19.01 6.73
CA ILE A 81 2.46 18.98 5.57
C ILE A 81 1.63 18.96 4.27
N PRO A 82 2.15 19.47 3.13
CA PRO A 82 1.39 19.54 1.89
C PRO A 82 1.44 18.23 1.10
N GLY A 83 0.44 18.02 0.24
CA GLY A 83 0.32 16.83 -0.60
C GLY A 83 -0.48 15.72 0.07
N GLU A 84 -0.28 14.48 -0.37
CA GLU A 84 -0.83 13.28 0.28
C GLU A 84 0.33 12.34 0.66
N PRO A 85 0.76 12.31 1.94
CA PRO A 85 1.99 11.65 2.34
C PRO A 85 1.78 10.15 2.58
N VAL A 86 2.31 9.31 1.71
CA VAL A 86 2.08 7.84 1.71
C VAL A 86 3.21 7.03 2.33
N ASP A 87 4.42 7.58 2.42
CA ASP A 87 5.59 6.90 2.98
C ASP A 87 6.63 7.92 3.48
N ILE A 88 7.45 7.52 4.46
CA ILE A 88 8.50 8.36 5.05
C ILE A 88 9.76 7.52 5.36
N CYS A 89 10.95 8.06 5.07
CA CYS A 89 12.23 7.51 5.51
C CYS A 89 13.20 8.63 5.96
N GLU A 90 14.27 8.29 6.70
CA GLU A 90 15.37 9.22 6.97
C GLU A 90 16.12 9.59 5.68
N GLU A 91 16.73 10.79 5.62
CA GLU A 91 17.70 11.13 4.58
C GLU A 91 18.96 10.28 4.73
N SER A 92 19.50 10.21 5.96
CA SER A 92 20.63 9.38 6.37
C SER A 92 20.51 9.14 7.89
N ASN A 93 21.10 8.06 8.40
CA ASN A 93 21.08 7.72 9.84
C ASN A 93 21.42 8.94 10.73
N GLY A 94 20.46 9.37 11.55
CA GLY A 94 20.61 10.47 12.49
C GLY A 94 20.59 11.89 11.88
N SER A 95 20.08 12.02 10.66
CA SER A 95 19.78 13.32 10.05
C SER A 95 18.56 13.97 10.70
N SER A 96 18.50 15.31 10.73
CA SER A 96 17.26 16.03 11.05
C SER A 96 16.24 16.02 9.90
N ARG A 97 16.60 15.38 8.76
CA ARG A 97 15.86 15.40 7.50
C ARG A 97 15.30 14.05 7.13
N PHE A 98 14.09 14.10 6.59
CA PHE A 98 13.29 12.95 6.21
C PHE A 98 12.72 13.14 4.82
N TRP A 99 12.72 12.08 4.01
CA TRP A 99 12.07 12.06 2.71
C TRP A 99 10.64 11.57 2.86
N VAL A 100 9.69 12.33 2.34
CA VAL A 100 8.25 12.00 2.34
C VAL A 100 7.77 11.84 0.90
N ALA A 101 7.14 10.70 0.61
CA ALA A 101 6.49 10.43 -0.67
C ALA A 101 5.11 11.12 -0.73
N ASP A 102 4.93 12.04 -1.67
CA ASP A 102 3.69 12.79 -1.91
C ASP A 102 3.01 12.23 -3.18
N SER A 103 1.97 11.42 -2.99
CA SER A 103 1.34 10.62 -4.05
C SER A 103 0.60 11.48 -5.08
N THR A 104 -0.20 12.43 -4.61
CA THR A 104 -1.00 13.35 -5.43
C THR A 104 -0.13 14.42 -6.07
N GLY A 105 0.89 14.91 -5.36
CA GLY A 105 1.87 15.85 -5.89
C GLY A 105 2.89 15.23 -6.86
N LYS A 106 2.90 13.89 -7.03
CA LYS A 106 3.86 13.16 -7.87
C LYS A 106 5.31 13.55 -7.61
N GLN A 107 5.69 13.56 -6.33
CA GLN A 107 7.01 14.05 -5.92
C GLN A 107 7.46 13.44 -4.61
N VAL A 108 8.75 13.53 -4.32
CA VAL A 108 9.30 13.23 -3.00
C VAL A 108 9.90 14.49 -2.39
N ARG A 109 9.58 14.78 -1.13
CA ARG A 109 9.94 16.02 -0.44
C ARG A 109 10.93 15.73 0.68
N CYS A 110 12.05 16.46 0.73
CA CYS A 110 12.94 16.43 1.89
C CYS A 110 12.43 17.47 2.88
N ILE A 111 12.08 17.02 4.08
CA ILE A 111 11.59 17.83 5.20
C ILE A 111 12.66 17.81 6.30
N ASP A 112 13.21 18.97 6.61
CA ASP A 112 14.05 19.20 7.78
C ASP A 112 13.15 19.58 8.97
N LEU A 113 13.21 18.83 10.06
CA LEU A 113 12.35 19.08 11.22
C LEU A 113 12.78 20.28 12.08
N GLY A 114 14.05 20.70 11.97
CA GLY A 114 14.58 21.84 12.73
C GLY A 114 14.35 21.74 14.25
N LYS A 115 14.14 22.88 14.91
CA LYS A 115 13.84 23.00 16.35
C LYS A 115 12.46 23.63 16.65
N SER A 116 11.69 24.02 15.64
CA SER A 116 10.54 24.91 15.83
C SER A 116 9.39 24.63 14.87
N SER A 117 9.68 24.24 13.63
CA SER A 117 8.70 23.71 12.69
C SER A 117 9.38 22.95 11.56
N PRO A 118 8.71 21.95 10.96
CA PRO A 118 9.16 21.29 9.74
C PRO A 118 9.27 22.28 8.58
N ARG A 119 10.35 22.16 7.81
CA ARG A 119 10.59 22.94 6.59
C ARG A 119 10.91 22.00 5.44
N ILE A 120 10.20 22.16 4.33
CA ILE A 120 10.60 21.54 3.06
C ILE A 120 11.89 22.21 2.59
N VAL A 121 12.97 21.44 2.50
CA VAL A 121 14.29 21.90 2.03
C VAL A 121 14.58 21.49 0.59
N ARG A 122 13.90 20.45 0.08
CA ARG A 122 14.00 19.98 -1.31
C ARG A 122 12.69 19.35 -1.76
N SER A 123 12.39 19.37 -3.05
CA SER A 123 11.29 18.60 -3.65
C SER A 123 11.73 18.09 -5.01
N LEU A 124 11.52 16.79 -5.25
CA LEU A 124 11.93 16.06 -6.43
C LEU A 124 10.67 15.64 -7.19
N PRO A 125 10.27 16.32 -8.28
CA PRO A 125 9.15 15.90 -9.12
C PRO A 125 9.46 14.59 -9.83
N LEU A 126 8.43 13.78 -10.04
CA LEU A 126 8.48 12.45 -10.67
C LEU A 126 7.48 12.39 -11.84
N ALA A 127 7.72 11.49 -12.79
CA ALA A 127 6.78 11.26 -13.90
C ALA A 127 5.51 10.51 -13.42
N GLY A 128 5.69 9.57 -12.50
CA GLY A 128 4.66 8.74 -11.89
C GLY A 128 4.32 9.12 -10.46
N THR A 129 3.58 8.24 -9.80
CA THR A 129 3.12 8.42 -8.41
C THR A 129 4.01 7.60 -7.48
N PRO A 130 4.72 8.22 -6.52
CA PRO A 130 5.54 7.50 -5.56
C PRO A 130 4.68 6.70 -4.58
N SER A 131 5.16 5.52 -4.18
CA SER A 131 4.45 4.60 -3.26
C SER A 131 5.30 4.15 -2.06
N ARG A 132 6.63 4.08 -2.21
CA ARG A 132 7.59 3.80 -1.13
C ARG A 132 8.89 4.57 -1.35
N VAL A 133 9.58 4.92 -0.27
CA VAL A 133 10.91 5.54 -0.26
C VAL A 133 11.84 4.84 0.74
N VAL A 134 13.08 4.58 0.32
CA VAL A 134 14.16 4.11 1.22
C VAL A 134 15.47 4.82 0.87
N SER A 135 16.36 4.99 1.85
CA SER A 135 17.64 5.70 1.67
C SER A 135 18.76 4.98 2.40
N ASN A 136 19.97 4.97 1.82
CA ASN A 136 21.21 4.58 2.50
C ASN A 136 22.04 5.80 2.95
N GLY A 137 21.58 7.03 2.73
CA GLY A 137 22.31 8.28 2.99
C GLY A 137 23.03 8.89 1.79
N GLU A 138 23.34 8.09 0.78
CA GLU A 138 23.97 8.54 -0.47
C GLU A 138 23.00 8.55 -1.65
N VAL A 139 22.10 7.55 -1.68
CA VAL A 139 21.08 7.33 -2.69
C VAL A 139 19.70 7.17 -2.03
N LEU A 140 18.73 7.91 -2.55
CA LEU A 140 17.31 7.75 -2.29
C LEU A 140 16.71 6.86 -3.39
N ALA A 141 16.07 5.76 -3.02
CA ALA A 141 15.27 4.92 -3.90
C ALA A 141 13.78 5.20 -3.72
N ILE A 142 13.05 5.30 -4.84
CA ILE A 142 11.65 5.71 -4.89
C ILE A 142 10.85 4.73 -5.75
N ALA A 143 9.96 3.94 -5.16
CA ALA A 143 9.06 3.07 -5.91
C ALA A 143 7.94 3.89 -6.58
N GLN A 144 7.69 3.64 -7.87
CA GLN A 144 6.54 4.16 -8.61
C GLN A 144 5.65 2.99 -9.04
N GLN A 145 4.77 2.52 -8.13
CA GLN A 145 4.02 1.25 -8.24
C GLN A 145 3.39 1.01 -9.62
N TRP A 146 2.64 1.98 -10.14
CA TRP A 146 1.88 1.83 -11.39
C TRP A 146 2.72 2.07 -12.65
N GLN A 147 3.81 2.84 -12.54
CA GLN A 147 4.78 3.05 -13.62
C GLN A 147 5.84 1.93 -13.71
N ARG A 148 5.72 0.91 -12.84
CA ARG A 148 6.58 -0.30 -12.78
C ARG A 148 8.07 0.04 -12.85
N ARG A 149 8.53 0.92 -11.96
CA ARG A 149 9.93 1.35 -11.90
C ARG A 149 10.33 1.81 -10.50
N VAL A 150 11.63 1.82 -10.24
CA VAL A 150 12.23 2.49 -9.09
C VAL A 150 13.13 3.60 -9.60
N SER A 151 12.94 4.82 -9.08
CA SER A 151 13.85 5.93 -9.34
C SER A 151 14.95 5.95 -8.28
N LEU A 152 16.20 6.05 -8.71
CA LEU A 152 17.36 6.18 -7.85
C LEU A 152 17.93 7.60 -7.99
N VAL A 153 18.11 8.33 -6.88
CA VAL A 153 18.56 9.73 -6.87
C VAL A 153 19.73 9.90 -5.91
N SER A 154 20.83 10.49 -6.39
CA SER A 154 21.98 10.81 -5.54
C SER A 154 21.70 12.02 -4.64
N ILE A 155 21.68 11.81 -3.32
CA ILE A 155 21.31 12.82 -2.32
C ILE A 155 22.30 14.00 -2.31
N GLN A 156 23.59 13.73 -2.51
CA GLN A 156 24.64 14.75 -2.59
C GLN A 156 24.54 15.61 -3.86
N LYS A 157 24.27 15.00 -5.03
CA LYS A 157 24.11 15.75 -6.30
C LYS A 157 22.81 16.55 -6.33
N GLY A 158 21.78 16.08 -5.62
CA GLY A 158 20.74 16.93 -5.05
C GLY A 158 19.64 17.45 -5.98
N ASP A 159 19.83 17.37 -7.29
CA ASP A 159 18.87 17.84 -8.29
C ASP A 159 18.25 16.68 -9.10
N SER A 160 17.06 16.91 -9.66
CA SER A 160 16.35 15.94 -10.52
C SER A 160 17.17 15.43 -11.72
N ALA A 161 18.23 16.15 -12.13
CA ALA A 161 19.16 15.72 -13.18
C ALA A 161 20.02 14.50 -12.79
N SER A 162 20.01 14.11 -11.51
CA SER A 162 20.67 12.90 -10.97
C SER A 162 19.76 11.70 -10.77
N LEU A 163 18.50 11.79 -11.23
CA LEU A 163 17.52 10.72 -11.16
C LEU A 163 17.73 9.71 -12.29
N VAL A 164 17.89 8.43 -11.94
CA VAL A 164 17.95 7.30 -12.87
C VAL A 164 16.72 6.41 -12.66
N GLU A 165 15.99 6.13 -13.74
CA GLU A 165 14.81 5.27 -13.73
C GLU A 165 15.19 3.82 -14.02
N VAL A 166 14.95 2.92 -13.07
CA VAL A 166 15.18 1.48 -13.20
C VAL A 166 13.83 0.79 -13.50
N PRO A 167 13.56 0.36 -14.74
CA PRO A 167 12.29 -0.26 -15.11
C PRO A 167 12.20 -1.70 -14.57
N LEU A 168 11.01 -2.06 -14.11
CA LEU A 168 10.67 -3.37 -13.57
C LEU A 168 9.59 -4.06 -14.41
N LYS A 169 9.57 -5.39 -14.38
CA LYS A 169 8.53 -6.19 -15.05
C LYS A 169 7.23 -6.30 -14.25
N PHE A 170 7.23 -5.80 -13.02
CA PHE A 170 6.13 -5.85 -12.05
C PHE A 170 5.95 -4.50 -11.35
N SER A 171 4.89 -4.37 -10.55
CA SER A 171 4.60 -3.16 -9.78
C SER A 171 5.30 -3.20 -8.42
N PRO A 172 6.25 -2.29 -8.12
CA PRO A 172 7.01 -2.36 -6.87
C PRO A 172 6.14 -2.06 -5.63
N GLY A 173 6.30 -2.91 -4.61
CA GLY A 173 5.68 -2.85 -3.28
C GLY A 173 6.69 -2.48 -2.20
N GLU A 174 6.86 -3.34 -1.20
CA GLU A 174 7.88 -3.15 -0.16
C GLU A 174 9.30 -3.13 -0.74
N MET A 175 10.16 -2.32 -0.13
CA MET A 175 11.57 -2.17 -0.47
C MET A 175 12.42 -2.29 0.78
N LEU A 176 13.58 -2.95 0.68
CA LEU A 176 14.53 -3.09 1.77
C LEU A 176 15.97 -3.05 1.23
N LEU A 177 16.82 -2.21 1.82
CA LEU A 177 18.25 -2.19 1.55
C LEU A 177 18.96 -3.30 2.34
N THR A 178 20.02 -3.87 1.79
CA THR A 178 20.97 -4.72 2.53
C THR A 178 21.60 -3.95 3.69
N LEU A 179 22.14 -4.66 4.69
CA LEU A 179 22.69 -4.06 5.91
C LEU A 179 23.94 -3.20 5.66
N ASP A 180 24.65 -3.42 4.56
CA ASP A 180 25.75 -2.59 4.05
C ASP A 180 25.27 -1.41 3.16
N GLY A 181 23.98 -1.34 2.83
CA GLY A 181 23.37 -0.32 1.99
C GLY A 181 23.72 -0.39 0.49
N THR A 182 24.40 -1.44 0.01
CA THR A 182 24.87 -1.54 -1.39
C THR A 182 23.81 -2.06 -2.36
N THR A 183 22.88 -2.86 -1.86
CA THR A 183 21.89 -3.57 -2.68
C THR A 183 20.47 -3.28 -2.18
N LEU A 184 19.56 -3.06 -3.12
CA LEU A 184 18.14 -2.81 -2.86
C LEU A 184 17.32 -4.03 -3.31
N ILE A 185 16.60 -4.62 -2.38
CA ILE A 185 15.58 -5.64 -2.63
C ILE A 185 14.23 -4.94 -2.82
N VAL A 186 13.55 -5.24 -3.91
CA VAL A 186 12.23 -4.69 -4.26
C VAL A 186 11.26 -5.85 -4.47
N ALA A 187 10.22 -5.94 -3.65
CA ALA A 187 9.14 -6.92 -3.82
C ALA A 187 8.06 -6.42 -4.79
N ASP A 188 7.33 -7.34 -5.41
CA ASP A 188 6.09 -7.06 -6.14
C ASP A 188 4.95 -6.76 -5.15
N ALA A 189 4.19 -5.70 -5.42
CA ALA A 189 3.07 -5.24 -4.59
C ALA A 189 1.88 -6.24 -4.53
N PHE A 190 1.88 -7.26 -5.39
CA PHE A 190 0.77 -8.21 -5.54
C PHE A 190 1.24 -9.67 -5.57
N GLN A 191 2.33 -9.99 -6.26
CA GLN A 191 2.80 -11.37 -6.53
C GLN A 191 4.11 -11.70 -5.81
N GLY A 192 4.60 -12.94 -5.98
CA GLY A 192 5.86 -13.42 -5.39
C GLY A 192 7.12 -13.08 -6.19
N LYS A 193 7.19 -11.90 -6.82
CA LYS A 193 8.34 -11.47 -7.64
C LYS A 193 9.21 -10.49 -6.89
N PHE A 194 10.50 -10.53 -7.19
CA PHE A 194 11.52 -9.66 -6.62
C PHE A 194 12.38 -9.05 -7.72
N ALA A 195 13.02 -7.92 -7.42
CA ALA A 195 14.16 -7.40 -8.15
C ALA A 195 15.26 -7.09 -7.15
N VAL A 196 16.49 -7.51 -7.48
CA VAL A 196 17.71 -7.18 -6.75
C VAL A 196 18.43 -6.12 -7.56
N ILE A 197 18.65 -4.95 -6.98
CA ILE A 197 19.19 -3.76 -7.66
C ILE A 197 20.49 -3.36 -6.97
N ASP A 198 21.58 -3.28 -7.72
CA ASP A 198 22.83 -2.68 -7.25
C ASP A 198 22.64 -1.15 -7.22
N VAL A 199 22.80 -0.56 -6.03
CA VAL A 199 22.56 0.87 -5.78
C VAL A 199 23.72 1.74 -6.29
N GLY A 200 24.93 1.18 -6.42
CA GLY A 200 26.09 1.86 -6.99
C GLY A 200 26.10 1.82 -8.53
N ALA A 201 25.76 0.68 -9.12
CA ALA A 201 25.65 0.48 -10.56
C ALA A 201 24.32 0.96 -11.16
N LEU A 202 23.32 1.25 -10.31
CA LEU A 202 22.00 1.77 -10.67
C LEU A 202 21.22 0.84 -11.64
N MET A 203 21.36 -0.48 -11.45
CA MET A 203 20.78 -1.48 -12.37
C MET A 203 20.29 -2.74 -11.65
N VAL A 204 19.33 -3.43 -12.29
CA VAL A 204 18.85 -4.74 -11.84
C VAL A 204 19.93 -5.79 -12.06
N VAL A 205 20.34 -6.45 -10.98
CA VAL A 205 21.22 -7.63 -10.98
C VAL A 205 20.43 -8.87 -11.38
N SER A 206 19.26 -9.07 -10.76
CA SER A 206 18.42 -10.26 -10.96
C SER A 206 16.94 -9.96 -10.73
N THR A 207 16.05 -10.86 -11.16
CA THR A 207 14.62 -10.83 -10.81
C THR A 207 14.13 -12.20 -10.34
N PRO A 208 14.33 -12.57 -9.05
CA PRO A 208 13.86 -13.83 -8.49
C PRO A 208 12.33 -13.92 -8.44
N GLU A 209 11.78 -15.13 -8.47
CA GLU A 209 10.34 -15.38 -8.32
C GLU A 209 10.10 -16.62 -7.45
N VAL A 210 9.13 -16.53 -6.56
CA VAL A 210 8.71 -17.57 -5.61
C VAL A 210 7.17 -17.70 -5.60
N THR A 211 6.67 -18.88 -5.23
CA THR A 211 5.23 -19.20 -5.30
C THR A 211 4.47 -18.69 -4.07
N ILE A 212 4.43 -17.37 -3.92
CA ILE A 212 3.68 -16.62 -2.88
C ILE A 212 2.93 -15.44 -3.51
N HIS A 213 2.18 -14.68 -2.72
CA HIS A 213 1.57 -13.41 -3.07
C HIS A 213 1.35 -12.55 -1.81
N ASN A 214 0.80 -11.33 -1.97
CA ASN A 214 0.50 -10.40 -0.87
C ASN A 214 1.69 -10.17 0.09
N ILE A 215 2.87 -9.85 -0.45
CA ILE A 215 4.06 -9.56 0.35
C ILE A 215 3.82 -8.29 1.18
N GLY A 216 3.76 -8.43 2.50
CA GLY A 216 3.34 -7.39 3.42
C GLY A 216 4.47 -6.74 4.24
N GLY A 217 5.66 -7.34 4.27
CA GLY A 217 6.79 -6.87 5.04
C GLY A 217 8.09 -7.61 4.70
N LEU A 218 9.21 -6.91 4.88
CA LEU A 218 10.57 -7.40 4.66
C LEU A 218 11.43 -7.04 5.87
N ALA A 219 12.28 -7.96 6.35
CA ALA A 219 13.32 -7.66 7.33
C ALA A 219 14.54 -8.58 7.15
N TRP A 220 15.72 -8.14 7.59
CA TRP A 220 16.89 -9.01 7.68
C TRP A 220 16.95 -9.71 9.04
N GLY A 221 17.03 -11.05 9.02
CA GLY A 221 17.41 -11.84 10.20
C GLY A 221 18.93 -11.77 10.44
N ASN A 222 19.70 -11.82 9.35
CA ASN A 222 21.15 -11.58 9.30
C ASN A 222 21.55 -11.08 7.89
N ASP A 223 22.83 -10.85 7.63
CA ASP A 223 23.37 -10.35 6.35
C ASP A 223 22.95 -11.14 5.10
N THR A 224 22.54 -12.40 5.27
CA THR A 224 22.19 -13.33 4.17
C THR A 224 20.79 -13.92 4.28
N GLU A 225 20.00 -13.52 5.29
CA GLU A 225 18.68 -14.09 5.58
C GLU A 225 17.59 -13.02 5.50
N LEU A 226 16.85 -13.05 4.40
CA LEU A 226 15.72 -12.16 4.17
C LEU A 226 14.43 -12.84 4.68
N LEU A 227 13.81 -12.22 5.67
CA LEU A 227 12.52 -12.61 6.23
C LEU A 227 11.40 -11.85 5.51
N VAL A 228 10.40 -12.58 5.03
CA VAL A 228 9.30 -12.05 4.22
C VAL A 228 7.96 -12.50 4.81
N THR A 229 7.11 -11.55 5.18
CA THR A 229 5.71 -11.84 5.51
C THR A 229 4.86 -11.81 4.25
N CYS A 230 4.09 -12.88 4.02
CA CYS A 230 3.36 -13.09 2.78
C CYS A 230 2.24 -14.12 2.95
N GLN A 231 1.55 -14.43 1.86
CA GLN A 231 0.58 -15.51 1.79
C GLN A 231 0.87 -16.45 0.62
N LYS A 232 0.30 -17.66 0.68
CA LYS A 232 0.27 -18.60 -0.44
C LYS A 232 -1.17 -19.07 -0.65
N LEU A 233 -1.74 -18.74 -1.82
CA LEU A 233 -3.10 -19.12 -2.21
C LEU A 233 -3.05 -20.40 -3.05
N HIS A 234 -3.77 -21.41 -2.60
CA HIS A 234 -3.89 -22.70 -3.26
C HIS A 234 -5.20 -22.81 -4.06
N PRO A 235 -5.22 -23.56 -5.18
CA PRO A 235 -6.40 -23.74 -6.02
C PRO A 235 -7.40 -24.77 -5.46
N TYR A 236 -7.48 -24.93 -4.13
CA TYR A 236 -8.48 -25.79 -3.49
C TYR A 236 -9.80 -25.06 -3.34
N SER A 237 -10.91 -25.80 -3.34
CA SER A 237 -12.25 -25.24 -3.17
C SER A 237 -12.35 -24.51 -1.83
N THR A 238 -13.01 -23.34 -1.82
CA THR A 238 -13.23 -22.53 -0.61
C THR A 238 -14.31 -23.14 0.29
N THR A 239 -14.23 -24.44 0.60
CA THR A 239 -15.12 -25.12 1.55
C THR A 239 -14.80 -24.70 2.98
N ALA A 240 -15.81 -24.77 3.85
CA ALA A 240 -15.64 -24.54 5.29
C ALA A 240 -14.47 -25.35 5.89
N SER A 241 -14.33 -26.63 5.50
CA SER A 241 -13.25 -27.51 5.99
C SER A 241 -11.87 -27.10 5.47
N ASN A 242 -11.77 -26.72 4.18
CA ASN A 242 -10.48 -26.32 3.60
C ASN A 242 -10.00 -25.00 4.18
N ILE A 243 -10.91 -24.03 4.37
CA ILE A 243 -10.60 -22.76 5.03
C ILE A 243 -10.18 -23.03 6.48
N ALA A 244 -10.96 -23.82 7.23
CA ALA A 244 -10.69 -24.09 8.64
C ALA A 244 -9.31 -24.72 8.92
N GLY A 245 -8.81 -25.52 7.98
CA GLY A 245 -7.49 -26.15 8.05
C GLY A 245 -6.34 -25.34 7.43
N GLY A 246 -6.56 -24.09 7.00
CA GLY A 246 -5.53 -23.27 6.34
C GLY A 246 -5.15 -23.75 4.93
N LEU A 247 -5.92 -24.67 4.34
CA LEU A 247 -5.55 -25.28 3.05
C LEU A 247 -5.69 -24.30 1.88
N VAL A 248 -6.66 -23.38 1.94
CA VAL A 248 -6.90 -22.42 0.85
C VAL A 248 -5.85 -21.30 0.85
N VAL A 249 -5.57 -20.72 2.02
CA VAL A 249 -4.58 -19.65 2.20
C VAL A 249 -3.71 -19.99 3.39
N GLU A 250 -2.41 -20.14 3.13
CA GLU A 250 -1.36 -20.16 4.14
C GLU A 250 -0.91 -18.72 4.44
N ASN A 251 -0.70 -18.39 5.72
CA ASN A 251 -0.24 -17.08 6.20
C ASN A 251 1.20 -17.22 6.70
N LEU A 252 2.16 -16.81 5.88
CA LEU A 252 3.54 -17.27 6.00
C LEU A 252 4.50 -16.20 6.50
N LEU A 253 5.42 -16.63 7.37
CA LEU A 253 6.77 -16.11 7.41
C LEU A 253 7.64 -17.00 6.51
N LEU A 254 8.14 -16.43 5.43
CA LEU A 254 9.05 -17.06 4.47
C LEU A 254 10.48 -16.60 4.76
N THR A 255 11.40 -17.56 4.88
CA THR A 255 12.84 -17.31 4.99
C THR A 255 13.50 -17.55 3.65
N LEU A 256 14.11 -16.50 3.08
CA LEU A 256 14.87 -16.52 1.84
C LEU A 256 16.37 -16.38 2.14
N GLN A 257 17.18 -17.29 1.60
CA GLN A 257 18.62 -17.08 1.50
C GLN A 257 18.91 -16.06 0.42
N PHE A 258 19.59 -14.99 0.77
CA PHE A 258 20.19 -14.05 -0.16
C PHE A 258 21.65 -14.45 -0.46
N ASP A 259 21.99 -14.51 -1.74
CA ASP A 259 23.37 -14.56 -2.25
C ASP A 259 23.68 -13.18 -2.85
N SER A 260 24.65 -12.46 -2.28
CA SER A 260 25.01 -11.10 -2.70
C SER A 260 25.88 -11.07 -3.96
N GLU A 261 26.59 -12.14 -4.32
CA GLU A 261 27.41 -12.21 -5.53
C GLU A 261 26.54 -12.48 -6.78
N GLN A 262 25.54 -13.34 -6.64
CA GLN A 262 24.62 -13.72 -7.72
C GLN A 262 23.31 -12.92 -7.71
N GLY A 263 23.01 -12.23 -6.60
CA GLY A 263 21.74 -11.56 -6.36
C GLY A 263 20.56 -12.54 -6.30
N THR A 264 20.75 -13.81 -5.91
CA THR A 264 19.65 -14.79 -5.89
C THR A 264 18.92 -14.81 -4.55
N LEU A 265 17.65 -15.23 -4.59
CA LEU A 265 16.81 -15.46 -3.42
C LEU A 265 16.28 -16.90 -3.46
N GLU A 266 16.77 -17.76 -2.56
CA GLU A 266 16.35 -19.17 -2.46
C GLU A 266 15.46 -19.40 -1.24
N VAL A 267 14.35 -20.13 -1.40
CA VAL A 267 13.53 -20.53 -0.24
C VAL A 267 14.31 -21.48 0.66
N ARG A 268 14.40 -21.14 1.94
CA ARG A 268 15.01 -21.99 3.00
C ARG A 268 13.97 -22.57 3.95
N HIS A 269 12.98 -21.78 4.34
CA HIS A 269 11.96 -22.20 5.29
C HIS A 269 10.62 -21.48 5.03
N GLU A 270 9.52 -22.19 5.22
CA GLU A 270 8.16 -21.66 5.21
C GLU A 270 7.54 -21.96 6.57
N LYS A 271 7.19 -20.91 7.32
CA LYS A 271 6.55 -21.01 8.63
C LYS A 271 5.12 -20.49 8.55
N GLU A 272 4.15 -21.39 8.70
CA GLU A 272 2.75 -21.02 8.91
C GLU A 272 2.60 -20.29 10.25
N LEU A 273 1.97 -19.11 10.19
CA LEU A 273 1.71 -18.21 11.31
C LEU A 273 0.35 -18.48 11.93
N GLY A 274 -0.59 -19.05 11.18
CA GLY A 274 -1.86 -19.56 11.65
C GLY A 274 -1.72 -20.87 12.43
N VAL A 275 -2.75 -21.20 13.20
CA VAL A 275 -2.99 -22.53 13.77
C VAL A 275 -4.48 -22.84 13.63
N PRO A 276 -4.91 -24.11 13.75
CA PRO A 276 -6.34 -24.44 13.77
C PRO A 276 -7.12 -23.54 14.73
N SER A 277 -8.23 -22.98 14.24
CA SER A 277 -9.07 -21.97 14.92
C SER A 277 -8.49 -20.54 15.06
N GLN A 278 -7.25 -20.27 14.63
CA GLN A 278 -6.61 -18.94 14.67
C GLN A 278 -5.69 -18.73 13.45
N GLY A 279 -6.27 -18.42 12.30
CA GLY A 279 -5.57 -18.44 11.01
C GLY A 279 -4.54 -17.34 10.73
N ALA A 280 -4.47 -16.29 11.56
CA ALA A 280 -3.49 -15.20 11.45
C ALA A 280 -3.45 -14.48 10.09
N ALA A 281 -4.61 -14.25 9.49
CA ALA A 281 -4.75 -13.62 8.17
C ALA A 281 -3.98 -12.30 7.99
N ASP A 282 -3.49 -12.14 6.77
CA ASP A 282 -2.84 -10.94 6.22
C ASP A 282 -1.64 -10.46 7.06
N PRO A 283 -0.57 -11.27 7.17
CA PRO A 283 0.66 -10.86 7.84
C PRO A 283 1.39 -9.78 7.04
N VAL A 284 1.72 -8.67 7.71
CA VAL A 284 2.34 -7.47 7.12
C VAL A 284 3.63 -7.08 7.86
N GLY A 285 3.76 -5.85 8.35
CA GLY A 285 4.99 -5.34 8.98
C GLY A 285 5.64 -6.31 9.97
N ILE A 286 6.94 -6.52 9.78
CA ILE A 286 7.80 -7.40 10.57
C ILE A 286 8.97 -6.60 11.13
N ALA A 287 9.33 -6.87 12.39
CA ALA A 287 10.53 -6.31 13.02
C ALA A 287 11.33 -7.39 13.76
N VAL A 288 12.66 -7.21 13.78
CA VAL A 288 13.62 -8.10 14.45
C VAL A 288 14.33 -7.35 15.56
N ASN A 289 14.24 -7.83 16.81
CA ASN A 289 14.95 -7.22 17.94
C ASN A 289 16.41 -7.68 18.04
N ALA A 290 17.15 -7.18 19.03
CA ALA A 290 18.58 -7.51 19.21
C ALA A 290 18.85 -8.99 19.58
N ASN A 291 17.83 -9.73 20.02
CA ASN A 291 17.92 -11.16 20.35
C ASN A 291 17.56 -12.07 19.16
N GLY A 292 17.17 -11.49 18.02
CA GLY A 292 16.61 -12.22 16.87
C GLY A 292 15.13 -12.59 17.02
N GLU A 293 14.44 -12.15 18.08
CA GLU A 293 12.99 -12.38 18.20
C GLU A 293 12.23 -11.51 17.19
N LEU A 294 11.17 -12.08 16.62
CA LEU A 294 10.38 -11.44 15.57
C LEU A 294 9.03 -10.96 16.10
N PHE A 295 8.60 -9.81 15.57
CA PHE A 295 7.32 -9.19 15.88
C PHE A 295 6.60 -8.94 14.56
N ILE A 296 5.49 -9.64 14.31
CA ILE A 296 4.75 -9.60 13.04
C ILE A 296 3.34 -9.08 13.29
N ALA A 297 2.96 -8.02 12.57
CA ALA A 297 1.58 -7.56 12.51
C ALA A 297 0.75 -8.51 11.62
N ALA A 298 -0.31 -9.10 12.17
CA ALA A 298 -1.31 -9.86 11.42
C ALA A 298 -2.55 -8.96 11.23
N ALA A 299 -2.59 -8.26 10.10
CA ALA A 299 -3.46 -7.11 9.87
C ALA A 299 -4.94 -7.46 9.71
N GLY A 300 -5.24 -8.70 9.29
CA GLY A 300 -6.60 -9.19 9.13
C GLY A 300 -7.26 -9.61 10.44
N VAL A 301 -6.48 -9.75 11.52
CA VAL A 301 -6.94 -10.29 12.82
C VAL A 301 -6.60 -9.41 14.02
N ASP A 302 -6.12 -8.18 13.80
CA ASP A 302 -5.76 -7.22 14.85
C ASP A 302 -4.72 -7.74 15.87
N HIS A 303 -3.82 -8.63 15.46
CA HIS A 303 -2.83 -9.24 16.35
C HIS A 303 -1.39 -8.78 16.07
N LEU A 304 -0.61 -8.67 17.14
CA LEU A 304 0.85 -8.75 17.09
C LEU A 304 1.29 -10.18 17.45
N LEU A 305 1.92 -10.87 16.52
CA LEU A 305 2.54 -12.18 16.74
C LEU A 305 3.96 -11.99 17.28
N GLN A 306 4.34 -12.80 18.28
CA GLN A 306 5.69 -12.87 18.81
C GLN A 306 6.30 -14.23 18.49
N LEU A 307 7.49 -14.22 17.86
CA LEU A 307 8.20 -15.43 17.47
C LEU A 307 9.63 -15.45 18.03
N THR A 308 10.13 -16.64 18.34
CA THR A 308 11.53 -16.83 18.72
C THR A 308 12.48 -16.57 17.55
N ALA A 309 13.77 -16.49 17.83
CA ALA A 309 14.83 -16.49 16.81
C ALA A 309 14.95 -17.83 16.02
N GLN A 310 14.09 -18.82 16.32
CA GLN A 310 13.91 -20.05 15.53
C GLN A 310 12.55 -20.04 14.80
N HIS A 311 11.92 -18.87 14.69
CA HIS A 311 10.65 -18.63 14.00
C HIS A 311 9.46 -19.38 14.61
N GLU A 312 9.52 -19.75 15.91
CA GLU A 312 8.40 -20.38 16.60
C GLU A 312 7.49 -19.35 17.27
N VAL A 313 6.20 -19.35 16.90
CA VAL A 313 5.17 -18.47 17.46
C VAL A 313 4.92 -18.84 18.93
N TYR A 314 5.25 -17.94 19.85
CA TYR A 314 5.04 -18.13 21.29
C TYR A 314 4.00 -17.17 21.88
N GLY A 315 3.69 -16.06 21.21
CA GLY A 315 2.75 -15.05 21.66
C GLY A 315 1.83 -14.56 20.54
N ARG A 316 0.58 -14.27 20.91
CA ARG A 316 -0.40 -13.55 20.07
C ARG A 316 -1.05 -12.51 20.97
N LEU A 317 -0.81 -11.23 20.68
CA LEU A 317 -1.31 -10.12 21.47
C LEU A 317 -2.39 -9.40 20.67
N GLU A 318 -3.59 -9.29 21.23
CA GLU A 318 -4.64 -8.40 20.72
C GLU A 318 -4.17 -6.94 20.83
N ILE A 319 -4.29 -6.20 19.74
CA ILE A 319 -3.95 -4.77 19.65
C ILE A 319 -5.07 -3.99 18.94
N GLY A 320 -4.81 -2.74 18.54
CA GLY A 320 -5.79 -1.92 17.83
C GLY A 320 -5.98 -2.36 16.38
N ARG A 321 -7.00 -1.77 15.74
CA ARG A 321 -7.54 -2.24 14.46
C ARG A 321 -6.55 -2.06 13.31
N HIS A 322 -6.34 -3.16 12.58
CA HIS A 322 -5.51 -3.25 11.38
C HIS A 322 -4.09 -2.70 11.58
N PRO A 323 -3.22 -3.46 12.28
CA PRO A 323 -1.82 -3.14 12.40
C PRO A 323 -1.09 -3.31 11.07
N THR A 324 -0.34 -2.28 10.65
CA THR A 324 0.28 -2.23 9.31
C THR A 324 1.81 -2.24 9.34
N GLN A 325 2.43 -1.75 10.42
CA GLN A 325 3.88 -1.69 10.56
C GLN A 325 4.31 -1.97 12.00
N VAL A 326 5.44 -2.65 12.17
CA VAL A 326 6.11 -2.85 13.47
C VAL A 326 7.53 -2.28 13.39
N ILE A 327 8.00 -1.62 14.45
CA ILE A 327 9.40 -1.25 14.64
C ILE A 327 9.86 -1.75 16.02
N ALA A 328 10.94 -2.51 16.08
CA ALA A 328 11.53 -2.98 17.34
C ALA A 328 12.57 -1.98 17.86
N ASP A 329 12.40 -1.50 19.08
CA ASP A 329 13.40 -0.72 19.79
C ASP A 329 14.42 -1.68 20.42
N ARG A 330 15.59 -1.78 19.78
CA ARG A 330 16.66 -2.71 20.15
C ARG A 330 17.29 -2.42 21.53
N GLU A 331 17.13 -1.22 22.06
CA GLU A 331 17.73 -0.81 23.34
C GLU A 331 16.80 -1.02 24.55
N HIS A 332 15.47 -0.98 24.35
CA HIS A 332 14.50 -0.87 25.47
C HIS A 332 13.52 -2.03 25.61
N HIS A 333 13.73 -3.16 24.93
CA HIS A 333 12.85 -4.34 24.97
C HIS A 333 11.37 -4.00 24.73
N ARG A 334 11.11 -3.17 23.71
CA ARG A 334 9.77 -2.76 23.30
C ARG A 334 9.65 -2.74 21.79
N CYS A 335 8.43 -2.77 21.29
CA CYS A 335 8.14 -2.47 19.90
C CYS A 335 7.02 -1.44 19.79
N PHE A 336 7.00 -0.77 18.64
CA PHE A 336 6.00 0.18 18.22
C PHE A 336 5.18 -0.47 17.12
N VAL A 337 3.86 -0.42 17.23
CA VAL A 337 2.94 -0.96 16.21
C VAL A 337 2.05 0.16 15.69
N LEU A 338 2.04 0.33 14.37
CA LEU A 338 1.22 1.33 13.68
C LEU A 338 -0.16 0.76 13.40
N GLU A 339 -1.20 1.42 13.92
CA GLU A 339 -2.59 0.97 13.83
C GLU A 339 -3.36 1.90 12.90
N SER A 340 -3.80 1.38 11.75
CA SER A 340 -4.37 2.23 10.70
C SER A 340 -5.87 2.49 10.85
N PHE A 341 -6.64 1.58 11.47
CA PHE A 341 -8.09 1.76 11.69
C PHE A 341 -8.48 2.09 13.15
N THR A 342 -7.53 1.95 14.07
CA THR A 342 -7.49 2.65 15.37
C THR A 342 -6.32 3.64 15.32
N PRO A 343 -6.49 4.89 14.86
CA PRO A 343 -5.39 5.79 14.45
C PRO A 343 -4.36 6.12 15.54
N ALA A 344 -3.37 5.25 15.71
CA ALA A 344 -2.42 5.32 16.81
C ALA A 344 -1.10 4.60 16.53
N ILE A 345 -0.08 4.92 17.34
CA ILE A 345 1.07 4.04 17.56
C ILE A 345 0.91 3.39 18.93
N ARG A 346 0.84 2.06 18.99
CA ARG A 346 0.88 1.31 20.26
C ARG A 346 2.31 0.99 20.66
N VAL A 347 2.63 1.19 21.93
CA VAL A 347 3.92 0.79 22.52
C VAL A 347 3.70 -0.49 23.32
N VAL A 348 4.46 -1.55 23.02
CA VAL A 348 4.33 -2.88 23.64
C VAL A 348 5.66 -3.29 24.27
N ASP A 349 5.67 -3.68 25.54
CA ASP A 349 6.84 -4.29 26.20
C ASP A 349 7.01 -5.73 25.68
N THR A 350 8.14 -6.06 25.06
CA THR A 350 8.30 -7.36 24.38
C THR A 350 8.57 -8.52 25.34
N ARG A 351 8.88 -8.26 26.60
CA ARG A 351 9.18 -9.32 27.60
C ARG A 351 7.92 -9.79 28.32
N SER A 352 7.01 -8.86 28.60
CA SER A 352 5.74 -9.11 29.29
C SER A 352 4.57 -9.28 28.34
N GLY A 353 4.69 -8.83 27.09
CA GLY A 353 3.58 -8.76 26.13
C GLY A 353 2.53 -7.69 26.47
N VAL A 354 2.81 -6.82 27.45
CA VAL A 354 1.85 -5.82 27.93
C VAL A 354 1.93 -4.54 27.12
N THR A 355 0.77 -4.02 26.72
CA THR A 355 0.63 -2.67 26.15
C THR A 355 1.05 -1.63 27.20
N GLN A 356 2.04 -0.80 26.88
CA GLN A 356 2.50 0.28 27.75
C GLN A 356 1.71 1.58 27.54
N THR A 357 1.46 1.98 26.30
CA THR A 357 0.69 3.19 25.96
C THR A 357 0.19 3.17 24.52
N GLN A 358 -0.72 4.09 24.20
CA GLN A 358 -1.27 4.31 22.86
C GLN A 358 -1.15 5.80 22.50
N LEU A 359 -0.54 6.08 21.34
CA LEU A 359 -0.16 7.41 20.88
C LEU A 359 -1.08 7.82 19.72
N GLU A 360 -2.21 8.44 20.03
CA GLU A 360 -3.24 8.80 19.04
C GLU A 360 -2.80 9.97 18.14
N PHE A 361 -3.15 9.90 16.85
CA PHE A 361 -2.89 10.95 15.84
C PHE A 361 -3.89 12.12 15.92
N GLY A 362 -5.09 11.85 16.40
CA GLY A 362 -6.19 12.80 16.47
C GLY A 362 -7.50 12.13 16.89
N PRO A 363 -8.59 12.90 17.02
CA PRO A 363 -9.91 12.35 17.32
C PRO A 363 -10.40 11.43 16.20
N ALA A 364 -11.10 10.35 16.57
CA ALA A 364 -11.75 9.49 15.59
C ALA A 364 -12.86 10.25 14.84
N ALA A 365 -12.80 10.26 13.51
CA ALA A 365 -13.84 10.79 12.64
C ALA A 365 -14.95 9.75 12.40
N GLU A 366 -16.16 10.20 12.07
CA GLU A 366 -17.23 9.27 11.64
C GLU A 366 -16.86 8.63 10.30
N LYS A 367 -16.85 7.30 10.26
CA LYS A 367 -16.48 6.51 9.09
C LYS A 367 -17.61 6.49 8.07
N SER A 368 -17.36 6.97 6.86
CA SER A 368 -18.25 6.85 5.71
C SER A 368 -18.52 5.37 5.34
N PRO A 369 -19.58 5.05 4.57
CA PRO A 369 -19.85 3.69 4.09
C PRO A 369 -18.65 3.02 3.43
N ALA A 370 -17.93 3.73 2.56
CA ALA A 370 -16.75 3.21 1.87
C ALA A 370 -15.57 2.94 2.82
N GLN A 371 -15.39 3.73 3.88
CA GLN A 371 -14.37 3.46 4.90
C GLN A 371 -14.72 2.22 5.72
N ARG A 372 -15.99 2.07 6.14
CA ARG A 372 -16.43 0.84 6.84
C ARG A 372 -16.34 -0.40 5.95
N GLY A 373 -16.62 -0.24 4.66
CA GLY A 373 -16.44 -1.28 3.65
C GLY A 373 -14.98 -1.69 3.45
N GLU A 374 -14.05 -0.73 3.47
CA GLU A 374 -12.62 -1.04 3.44
C GLU A 374 -12.18 -1.82 4.69
N GLU A 375 -12.68 -1.44 5.87
CA GLU A 375 -12.39 -2.16 7.11
C GLU A 375 -12.89 -3.60 7.04
N LEU A 376 -14.12 -3.83 6.57
CA LEU A 376 -14.69 -5.17 6.37
C LEU A 376 -13.95 -5.98 5.28
N PHE A 377 -13.47 -5.33 4.22
CA PHE A 377 -12.71 -5.97 3.15
C PHE A 377 -11.37 -6.54 3.66
N LEU A 378 -10.79 -5.90 4.67
CA LEU A 378 -9.53 -6.27 5.33
C LEU A 378 -9.75 -7.05 6.63
N ASP A 379 -10.98 -7.43 6.98
CA ASP A 379 -11.32 -8.09 8.25
C ASP A 379 -11.51 -9.60 8.07
N ALA A 380 -10.57 -10.39 8.59
CA ALA A 380 -10.66 -11.85 8.50
C ALA A 380 -11.64 -12.46 9.51
N ARG A 381 -12.22 -11.68 10.43
CA ARG A 381 -13.31 -12.15 11.31
C ARG A 381 -14.60 -12.39 10.53
N SER A 382 -14.69 -11.87 9.30
CA SER A 382 -15.68 -12.26 8.30
C SER A 382 -15.34 -13.55 7.54
N SER A 383 -14.31 -14.30 7.96
CA SER A 383 -13.96 -15.63 7.44
C SER A 383 -13.88 -16.67 8.55
N GLN A 384 -14.17 -17.93 8.22
CA GLN A 384 -14.06 -19.04 9.15
C GLN A 384 -12.65 -19.15 9.75
N PHE A 385 -12.58 -19.11 11.09
CA PHE A 385 -11.35 -19.19 11.87
C PHE A 385 -10.26 -18.17 11.50
N GLN A 386 -10.63 -17.07 10.83
CA GLN A 386 -9.75 -15.94 10.55
C GLN A 386 -8.50 -16.29 9.71
N TRP A 387 -8.67 -17.18 8.73
CA TRP A 387 -7.61 -17.60 7.80
C TRP A 387 -7.40 -16.67 6.61
N MET A 388 -8.42 -15.90 6.23
CA MET A 388 -8.36 -14.96 5.09
C MET A 388 -9.32 -13.79 5.27
N SER A 389 -9.04 -12.69 4.58
CA SER A 389 -10.00 -11.62 4.27
C SER A 389 -10.17 -11.51 2.75
N CYS A 390 -10.91 -10.51 2.25
CA CYS A 390 -11.01 -10.29 0.80
C CYS A 390 -9.64 -9.92 0.19
N GLN A 391 -8.77 -9.25 0.94
CA GLN A 391 -7.39 -8.90 0.58
C GLN A 391 -6.53 -10.13 0.28
N SER A 392 -6.76 -11.25 0.97
CA SER A 392 -5.92 -12.45 0.83
C SER A 392 -6.05 -13.10 -0.55
N CYS A 393 -7.17 -12.88 -1.26
CA CYS A 393 -7.27 -13.16 -2.69
C CYS A 393 -6.98 -11.89 -3.51
N HIS A 394 -7.65 -10.78 -3.20
CA HIS A 394 -7.60 -9.54 -3.97
C HIS A 394 -6.58 -8.56 -3.37
N SER A 395 -5.29 -8.88 -3.49
CA SER A 395 -4.21 -8.12 -2.85
C SER A 395 -4.22 -6.64 -3.27
N ARG A 396 -4.42 -5.75 -2.30
CA ARG A 396 -4.60 -4.29 -2.47
C ARG A 396 -5.76 -3.97 -3.43
N ALA A 397 -6.84 -4.76 -3.32
CA ALA A 397 -7.99 -4.83 -4.21
C ALA A 397 -7.66 -5.14 -5.70
N HIS A 398 -6.46 -5.63 -6.00
CA HIS A 398 -6.00 -6.00 -7.34
C HIS A 398 -5.88 -7.53 -7.50
N THR A 399 -5.48 -8.00 -8.68
CA THR A 399 -5.21 -9.43 -8.91
C THR A 399 -3.86 -9.82 -8.30
N ASN A 400 -3.83 -10.95 -7.58
CA ASN A 400 -2.61 -11.59 -7.11
C ASN A 400 -1.97 -12.53 -8.17
N GLY A 401 -2.58 -12.67 -9.35
CA GLY A 401 -2.12 -13.57 -10.42
C GLY A 401 -2.27 -15.07 -10.14
N ARG A 402 -2.85 -15.47 -9.00
CA ARG A 402 -3.07 -16.87 -8.60
C ARG A 402 -4.49 -17.32 -8.97
N LEU A 403 -4.72 -18.63 -8.88
CA LEU A 403 -6.03 -19.24 -9.11
C LEU A 403 -6.73 -19.50 -7.76
N ALA A 404 -8.04 -19.29 -7.71
CA ALA A 404 -8.91 -19.66 -6.59
C ALA A 404 -10.10 -20.47 -7.10
N ASP A 405 -10.40 -21.60 -6.44
CA ASP A 405 -11.62 -22.37 -6.68
C ASP A 405 -12.71 -21.87 -5.72
N THR A 406 -13.37 -20.80 -6.14
CA THR A 406 -14.49 -20.23 -5.39
C THR A 406 -15.80 -20.74 -5.96
N PHE A 407 -16.79 -20.97 -5.10
CA PHE A 407 -18.18 -21.29 -5.50
C PHE A 407 -18.89 -20.19 -6.32
N GLY A 408 -18.17 -19.16 -6.81
CA GLY A 408 -18.67 -18.05 -7.60
C GLY A 408 -19.42 -18.48 -8.86
N ASP A 409 -19.01 -19.55 -9.54
CA ASP A 409 -19.74 -20.12 -10.68
C ASP A 409 -20.83 -21.13 -10.30
N GLY A 410 -20.79 -21.66 -9.07
CA GLY A 410 -21.72 -22.66 -8.54
C GLY A 410 -21.18 -24.10 -8.50
N THR A 411 -19.92 -24.32 -8.84
CA THR A 411 -19.25 -25.64 -8.87
C THR A 411 -17.97 -25.67 -8.03
N GLU A 412 -17.38 -26.86 -7.88
CA GLU A 412 -16.03 -27.09 -7.34
C GLU A 412 -15.17 -27.77 -8.41
N GLY A 413 -13.85 -27.64 -8.29
CA GLY A 413 -12.86 -28.23 -9.18
C GLY A 413 -12.54 -27.38 -10.42
N ALA A 414 -12.95 -26.11 -10.44
CA ALA A 414 -12.76 -25.20 -11.57
C ALA A 414 -12.05 -23.90 -11.12
N PRO A 415 -10.81 -23.97 -10.59
CA PRO A 415 -10.05 -22.82 -10.10
C PRO A 415 -9.82 -21.79 -11.21
N LYS A 416 -10.15 -20.53 -10.92
CA LYS A 416 -10.08 -19.40 -11.87
C LYS A 416 -9.13 -18.33 -11.35
N GLN A 417 -8.52 -17.56 -12.25
CA GLN A 417 -7.63 -16.46 -11.85
C GLN A 417 -8.39 -15.42 -11.02
N VAL A 418 -7.83 -15.00 -9.90
CA VAL A 418 -8.45 -13.95 -9.07
C VAL A 418 -8.46 -12.63 -9.85
N PRO A 419 -9.62 -12.01 -10.13
CA PRO A 419 -9.69 -10.76 -10.89
C PRO A 419 -9.25 -9.55 -10.05
N SER A 420 -8.90 -8.47 -10.74
CA SER A 420 -8.77 -7.15 -10.11
C SER A 420 -10.15 -6.61 -9.74
N LEU A 421 -10.28 -6.01 -8.55
CA LEU A 421 -11.48 -5.27 -8.14
C LEU A 421 -11.32 -3.74 -8.35
N LEU A 422 -10.11 -3.26 -8.65
CA LEU A 422 -9.89 -1.89 -9.11
C LEU A 422 -10.72 -1.61 -10.37
N GLY A 423 -11.59 -0.60 -10.32
CA GLY A 423 -12.52 -0.26 -11.40
C GLY A 423 -13.76 -1.16 -11.49
N THR A 424 -14.02 -2.05 -10.53
CA THR A 424 -15.10 -3.06 -10.61
C THR A 424 -16.53 -2.50 -10.50
N ARG A 425 -16.67 -1.17 -10.40
CA ARG A 425 -17.94 -0.46 -10.55
C ARG A 425 -18.52 -0.60 -11.97
N ASP A 426 -17.65 -0.56 -12.98
CA ASP A 426 -18.02 -0.32 -14.39
C ASP A 426 -17.76 -1.56 -15.29
N ASN A 427 -17.73 -2.76 -14.69
CA ASN A 427 -17.42 -4.04 -15.36
C ASN A 427 -18.52 -5.12 -15.22
N ASN A 428 -19.79 -4.73 -15.18
CA ASN A 428 -20.91 -5.66 -15.12
C ASN A 428 -21.13 -6.44 -16.44
N PRO A 429 -21.62 -7.70 -16.39
CA PRO A 429 -21.98 -8.49 -15.21
C PRO A 429 -20.76 -9.10 -14.51
N TRP A 430 -20.96 -9.45 -13.24
CA TRP A 430 -19.96 -10.06 -12.36
C TRP A 430 -20.05 -11.60 -12.33
N ALA A 431 -19.16 -12.22 -11.55
CA ALA A 431 -18.75 -13.62 -11.63
C ALA A 431 -18.05 -13.97 -12.95
N TRP A 432 -17.15 -14.97 -12.91
CA TRP A 432 -16.37 -15.39 -14.09
C TRP A 432 -17.21 -15.89 -15.27
N ASN A 433 -18.45 -16.32 -15.00
CA ASN A 433 -19.43 -16.74 -15.99
C ASN A 433 -20.49 -15.67 -16.31
N GLY A 434 -20.33 -14.44 -15.82
CA GLY A 434 -21.27 -13.32 -16.00
C GLY A 434 -22.66 -13.54 -15.37
N SER A 435 -22.80 -14.49 -14.44
CA SER A 435 -24.09 -14.82 -13.83
C SER A 435 -24.62 -13.76 -12.86
N MET A 436 -23.77 -12.86 -12.34
CA MET A 436 -24.16 -11.85 -11.35
C MET A 436 -24.48 -10.49 -11.98
N GLN A 437 -25.76 -10.14 -11.98
CA GLN A 437 -26.25 -8.87 -12.55
C GLN A 437 -26.09 -7.67 -11.61
N THR A 438 -25.75 -7.87 -10.33
CA THR A 438 -25.50 -6.79 -9.37
C THR A 438 -24.26 -7.06 -8.51
N LEU A 439 -23.47 -6.03 -8.24
CA LEU A 439 -22.30 -6.12 -7.38
C LEU A 439 -22.70 -6.51 -5.94
N HIS A 440 -23.86 -6.04 -5.48
CA HIS A 440 -24.49 -6.48 -4.23
C HIS A 440 -24.70 -8.00 -4.19
N GLY A 441 -25.31 -8.60 -5.23
CA GLY A 441 -25.51 -10.04 -5.31
C GLY A 441 -24.19 -10.83 -5.33
N GLN A 442 -23.17 -10.33 -6.03
CA GLN A 442 -21.83 -10.92 -6.02
C GLN A 442 -21.20 -10.87 -4.61
N VAL A 443 -21.21 -9.72 -3.94
CA VAL A 443 -20.61 -9.56 -2.60
C VAL A 443 -21.35 -10.42 -1.57
N THR A 444 -22.69 -10.45 -1.58
CA THR A 444 -23.49 -11.35 -0.73
C THR A 444 -23.12 -12.82 -0.96
N LYS A 445 -22.99 -13.26 -2.22
CA LYS A 445 -22.57 -14.64 -2.53
C LYS A 445 -21.15 -14.94 -2.04
N SER A 446 -20.22 -13.99 -2.16
CA SER A 446 -18.86 -14.14 -1.67
C SER A 446 -18.80 -14.30 -0.14
N PHE A 447 -19.51 -13.45 0.63
CA PHE A 447 -19.61 -13.63 2.08
C PHE A 447 -20.18 -15.00 2.48
N HIS A 448 -21.29 -15.40 1.85
CA HIS A 448 -21.96 -16.66 2.20
C HIS A 448 -21.18 -17.91 1.79
N SER A 449 -20.62 -17.96 0.57
CA SER A 449 -20.08 -19.20 -0.04
C SER A 449 -18.56 -19.24 -0.16
N THR A 450 -17.88 -18.09 -0.23
CA THR A 450 -16.41 -18.02 -0.29
C THR A 450 -15.83 -17.86 1.10
N MET A 451 -16.41 -16.97 1.92
CA MET A 451 -15.89 -16.65 3.25
C MET A 451 -16.55 -17.47 4.39
N HIS A 452 -17.69 -18.10 4.13
CA HIS A 452 -18.51 -18.83 5.11
C HIS A 452 -18.97 -17.96 6.29
N SER A 453 -19.42 -16.73 6.01
CA SER A 453 -20.00 -15.80 6.97
C SER A 453 -21.48 -15.51 6.65
N PRO A 454 -22.39 -16.47 6.92
CA PRO A 454 -23.81 -16.34 6.57
C PRO A 454 -24.55 -15.25 7.37
N ASP A 455 -24.02 -14.86 8.55
CA ASP A 455 -24.60 -13.83 9.42
C ASP A 455 -24.23 -12.39 9.01
N THR A 456 -23.49 -12.21 7.90
CA THR A 456 -23.12 -10.89 7.36
C THR A 456 -24.38 -10.06 7.06
N SER A 457 -24.48 -8.86 7.62
CA SER A 457 -25.69 -8.06 7.46
C SER A 457 -25.77 -7.38 6.08
N ALA A 458 -26.99 -7.05 5.65
CA ALA A 458 -27.20 -6.27 4.44
C ALA A 458 -26.49 -4.90 4.46
N ARG A 459 -26.22 -4.34 5.66
CA ARG A 459 -25.44 -3.11 5.82
C ARG A 459 -23.97 -3.35 5.48
N ASP A 460 -23.39 -4.44 5.97
CA ASP A 460 -21.98 -4.77 5.74
C ASP A 460 -21.72 -5.00 4.24
N VAL A 461 -22.63 -5.71 3.56
CA VAL A 461 -22.63 -5.84 2.09
C VAL A 461 -22.69 -4.48 1.40
N MET A 462 -23.60 -3.57 1.82
CA MET A 462 -23.69 -2.22 1.24
C MET A 462 -22.44 -1.37 1.48
N ASP A 463 -21.84 -1.46 2.66
CA ASP A 463 -20.61 -0.74 3.00
C ASP A 463 -19.43 -1.25 2.15
N VAL A 464 -19.26 -2.57 2.00
CA VAL A 464 -18.25 -3.16 1.07
C VAL A 464 -18.52 -2.79 -0.39
N VAL A 465 -19.77 -2.80 -0.85
CA VAL A 465 -20.13 -2.33 -2.21
C VAL A 465 -19.78 -0.84 -2.38
N ALA A 466 -19.96 -0.02 -1.36
CA ALA A 466 -19.56 1.40 -1.39
C ALA A 466 -18.03 1.57 -1.45
N TYR A 467 -17.25 0.69 -0.82
CA TYR A 467 -15.80 0.63 -0.99
C TYR A 467 -15.40 0.23 -2.42
N LEU A 468 -15.97 -0.86 -2.96
CA LEU A 468 -15.67 -1.29 -4.33
C LEU A 468 -16.05 -0.24 -5.38
N HIS A 469 -17.05 0.60 -5.10
CA HIS A 469 -17.42 1.75 -5.93
C HIS A 469 -16.48 2.97 -5.85
N SER A 470 -15.58 3.05 -4.87
CA SER A 470 -14.56 4.11 -4.78
C SER A 470 -13.24 3.74 -5.45
N LEU A 471 -13.02 2.45 -5.74
CA LEU A 471 -11.81 1.94 -6.37
C LEU A 471 -11.71 2.35 -7.84
N ALA A 472 -10.87 3.34 -8.14
CA ALA A 472 -10.48 3.67 -9.50
C ALA A 472 -9.81 2.47 -10.21
N PRO A 473 -9.94 2.33 -11.54
CA PRO A 473 -9.20 1.32 -12.29
C PRO A 473 -7.69 1.54 -12.16
N ALA A 474 -6.92 0.44 -12.23
CA ALA A 474 -5.47 0.52 -12.30
C ALA A 474 -5.04 1.40 -13.50
N PRO A 475 -4.07 2.32 -13.34
CA PRO A 475 -3.57 3.12 -14.45
C PRO A 475 -3.05 2.22 -15.59
N PRO A 476 -3.27 2.59 -16.87
CA PRO A 476 -2.67 1.87 -17.97
C PRO A 476 -1.14 1.96 -17.90
N LEU A 477 -0.46 0.92 -18.37
CA LEU A 477 1.00 0.96 -18.53
C LEU A 477 1.36 2.09 -19.49
N GLN A 478 2.17 3.04 -19.01
CA GLN A 478 2.67 4.11 -19.86
C GLN A 478 3.77 3.56 -20.78
N VAL A 479 3.57 3.75 -22.08
CA VAL A 479 4.45 3.29 -23.16
C VAL A 479 4.90 4.53 -23.91
N ASP A 480 6.17 4.90 -23.77
CA ASP A 480 6.74 6.10 -24.38
C ASP A 480 7.13 5.88 -25.86
N ASP A 481 6.27 5.18 -26.62
CA ASP A 481 6.38 4.93 -28.06
C ASP A 481 5.03 5.17 -28.76
N GLU A 482 4.89 6.36 -29.35
CA GLU A 482 3.71 6.79 -30.11
C GLU A 482 3.40 5.88 -31.31
N LYS A 483 4.41 5.25 -31.93
CA LYS A 483 4.21 4.35 -33.08
C LYS A 483 3.62 3.03 -32.60
N LEU A 484 4.10 2.49 -31.48
CA LEU A 484 3.57 1.29 -30.86
C LEU A 484 2.14 1.51 -30.37
N ILE A 485 1.85 2.65 -29.72
CA ILE A 485 0.48 3.05 -29.36
C ILE A 485 -0.42 3.11 -30.60
N SER A 486 0.03 3.80 -31.66
CA SER A 486 -0.72 3.94 -32.91
C SER A 486 -0.97 2.59 -33.61
N GLN A 487 -0.04 1.65 -33.51
CA GLN A 487 -0.19 0.29 -34.01
C GLN A 487 -1.21 -0.51 -33.17
N GLY A 488 -1.13 -0.43 -31.85
CA GLY A 488 -2.10 -1.04 -30.94
C GLY A 488 -3.53 -0.53 -31.20
N GLN A 489 -3.70 0.78 -31.37
CA GLN A 489 -4.99 1.40 -31.67
C GLN A 489 -5.60 0.92 -32.99
N ARG A 490 -4.80 0.70 -34.03
CA ARG A 490 -5.27 0.08 -35.29
C ARG A 490 -5.75 -1.35 -35.06
N ILE A 491 -4.94 -2.19 -34.43
CA ILE A 491 -5.30 -3.58 -34.12
C ILE A 491 -6.61 -3.65 -33.31
N PHE A 492 -6.73 -2.81 -32.28
CA PHE A 492 -7.94 -2.72 -31.44
C PHE A 492 -9.21 -2.42 -32.27
N ASN A 493 -9.11 -1.46 -33.20
CA ASN A 493 -10.23 -1.07 -34.06
C ASN A 493 -10.54 -2.12 -35.14
N ASP A 494 -9.51 -2.70 -35.76
CA ASP A 494 -9.61 -3.70 -36.82
C ASP A 494 -10.18 -5.03 -36.29
N ARG A 495 -9.94 -5.36 -35.02
CA ARG A 495 -10.52 -6.53 -34.33
C ARG A 495 -11.90 -6.29 -33.75
N GLY A 496 -12.43 -5.06 -33.81
CA GLY A 496 -13.77 -4.74 -33.30
C GLY A 496 -13.85 -4.63 -31.77
N CYS A 497 -12.71 -4.52 -31.07
CA CYS A 497 -12.66 -4.43 -29.59
C CYS A 497 -13.47 -3.23 -29.06
N GLN A 498 -13.52 -2.14 -29.83
CA GLN A 498 -14.31 -0.94 -29.58
C GLN A 498 -15.83 -1.15 -29.58
N ARG A 499 -16.33 -2.36 -29.87
CA ARG A 499 -17.76 -2.70 -29.72
C ARG A 499 -18.15 -2.99 -28.27
N CYS A 500 -17.20 -3.49 -27.47
CA CYS A 500 -17.41 -3.83 -26.05
C CYS A 500 -16.61 -2.93 -25.11
N HIS A 501 -15.54 -2.30 -25.60
CA HIS A 501 -14.71 -1.36 -24.84
C HIS A 501 -14.90 0.05 -25.41
N ILE A 502 -15.89 0.79 -24.88
CA ILE A 502 -16.30 2.12 -25.32
C ILE A 502 -16.05 3.13 -24.18
N PRO A 503 -14.89 3.80 -24.12
CA PRO A 503 -14.64 4.83 -23.11
C PRO A 503 -15.56 6.06 -23.31
N PRO A 504 -16.04 6.73 -22.25
CA PRO A 504 -16.02 6.34 -20.84
C PRO A 504 -17.28 5.55 -20.42
N LEU A 505 -18.03 4.98 -21.36
CA LEU A 505 -19.38 4.43 -21.16
C LEU A 505 -19.37 2.99 -20.61
N THR A 506 -18.56 2.12 -21.18
CA THR A 506 -18.38 0.73 -20.72
C THR A 506 -17.01 0.21 -21.12
N PHE A 507 -16.43 -0.65 -20.29
CA PHE A 507 -15.20 -1.37 -20.60
C PHE A 507 -15.44 -2.89 -20.75
N THR A 508 -16.69 -3.31 -20.88
CA THR A 508 -17.11 -4.71 -21.05
C THR A 508 -18.41 -4.84 -21.86
N SER A 509 -18.76 -6.06 -22.26
CA SER A 509 -20.09 -6.39 -22.77
C SER A 509 -21.01 -6.76 -21.60
N ASP A 510 -22.29 -6.41 -21.71
CA ASP A 510 -23.38 -6.86 -20.84
C ASP A 510 -23.86 -8.30 -21.14
N LEU A 511 -23.25 -8.96 -22.13
CA LEU A 511 -23.61 -10.29 -22.61
C LEU A 511 -22.64 -11.37 -22.10
N THR A 512 -23.15 -12.57 -21.89
CA THR A 512 -22.35 -13.78 -21.69
C THR A 512 -22.08 -14.47 -23.02
N TYR A 513 -20.88 -15.05 -23.16
CA TYR A 513 -20.44 -15.74 -24.38
C TYR A 513 -19.93 -17.13 -24.01
N ASP A 514 -20.41 -18.15 -24.72
CA ASP A 514 -19.81 -19.48 -24.67
C ASP A 514 -18.48 -19.45 -25.43
N VAL A 515 -17.40 -19.79 -24.73
CA VAL A 515 -16.02 -19.83 -25.24
C VAL A 515 -15.47 -21.26 -25.31
N GLY A 516 -16.30 -22.28 -25.08
CA GLY A 516 -15.92 -23.69 -25.15
C GLY A 516 -14.99 -24.17 -24.03
N LEU A 517 -15.17 -23.64 -22.81
CA LEU A 517 -14.43 -23.99 -21.58
C LEU A 517 -15.26 -24.84 -20.63
#